data_AF-A0A930ZAX1-F1
#
_entry.id   AF-A0A930ZAX1-F1
#
_cell.length_a   1.000
_cell.length_b   1.000
_cell.length_c   1.000
_cell.angle_alpha   90.00
_cell.angle_beta   90.00
_cell.angle_gamma   90.00
#
_symmetry.space_group_name_H-M   'P 1'
#
loop_
_entity.id
_entity.type
_entity.pdbx_description
1 polymer ?
#
loop_
_entity_poly.entity_id
_entity_poly.type
_entity_poly.pdbx_seq_one_letter_code
_entity_poly.pdbx_strand_id
1 'polypeptide(L)'
;MTLKDRMYRRTESGDEAFASIDVAIPSDYRRILGLIHEDTHSDVIRGCLRQYPDILLSEWLDELEELGYITSRLSADTTQRLDFTVFFQRELSVATPLLLDDLAHIERQVHAAGRALYHKGAFLSPDRLEHREPLHKGPEDTTVLIVEDDPDQLALADLRVTTAGYRVRVARNIAELVEELRTRQHPDVMLLDVMLPDGDGFETLASLRRHSMLALLPVIMLTVVAGTDNIRRGLALGADGYITKPYSKNLLAETIRAVLKQSPS
;
A
#
# COMPACT_ATOMS: atom_id res chain seq x y z
N MET A 1 0.70 12.72 18.19
CA MET A 1 -0.77 12.54 18.17
C MET A 1 -1.08 11.56 17.07
N THR A 2 -1.81 10.48 17.35
CA THR A 2 -2.15 9.46 16.35
C THR A 2 -3.38 9.91 15.56
N LEU A 3 -3.44 9.57 14.28
CA LEU A 3 -4.60 9.85 13.44
C LEU A 3 -5.87 9.27 14.09
N LYS A 4 -6.93 10.07 14.20
CA LYS A 4 -8.19 9.65 14.83
C LYS A 4 -8.86 8.56 14.00
N ASP A 5 -9.32 7.50 14.67
CA ASP A 5 -10.08 6.43 14.03
C ASP A 5 -11.50 6.88 13.67
N ARG A 6 -11.65 7.36 12.43
CA ARG A 6 -12.86 7.97 11.90
C ARG A 6 -13.14 7.53 10.47
N MET A 7 -14.42 7.59 10.12
CA MET A 7 -14.89 7.56 8.73
C MET A 7 -15.13 8.98 8.27
N TYR A 8 -14.58 9.34 7.12
CA TYR A 8 -14.75 10.65 6.49
C TYR A 8 -15.59 10.52 5.23
N ARG A 9 -16.39 11.54 4.95
CA ARG A 9 -17.15 11.68 3.71
C ARG A 9 -17.00 13.09 3.17
N ARG A 10 -16.83 13.23 1.85
CA ARG A 10 -16.73 14.52 1.18
C ARG A 10 -18.11 15.14 1.03
N THR A 11 -18.20 16.44 1.26
CA THR A 11 -19.45 17.21 1.10
C THR A 11 -19.55 17.77 -0.32
N GLU A 12 -20.70 18.35 -0.67
CA GLU A 12 -20.88 19.07 -1.94
C GLU A 12 -19.85 20.21 -2.09
N SER A 13 -19.59 20.98 -1.02
CA SER A 13 -18.54 22.01 -1.03
C SER A 13 -17.14 21.40 -1.21
N GLY A 14 -16.89 20.22 -0.67
CA GLY A 14 -15.65 19.47 -0.90
C GLY A 14 -15.51 18.98 -2.35
N ASP A 15 -16.60 18.61 -3.01
CA ASP A 15 -16.61 18.26 -4.44
C ASP A 15 -16.25 19.47 -5.31
N GLU A 16 -16.85 20.63 -5.03
CA GLU A 16 -16.51 21.90 -5.70
C GLU A 16 -15.04 22.28 -5.48
N ALA A 17 -14.55 22.17 -4.24
CA ALA A 17 -13.16 22.44 -3.88
C ALA A 17 -12.17 21.52 -4.60
N PHE A 18 -12.50 20.23 -4.72
CA PHE A 18 -11.70 19.26 -5.45
C PHE A 18 -11.65 19.54 -6.96
N ALA A 19 -12.79 19.91 -7.56
CA ALA A 19 -12.88 20.24 -8.98
C ALA A 19 -12.30 21.62 -9.33
N SER A 20 -12.07 22.47 -8.33
CA SER A 20 -11.62 23.85 -8.53
C SER A 20 -10.13 23.95 -8.91
N ILE A 21 -9.87 24.80 -9.90
CA ILE A 21 -8.51 25.25 -10.29
C ILE A 21 -8.00 26.41 -9.41
N ASP A 22 -8.76 26.81 -8.39
CA ASP A 22 -8.40 27.93 -7.52
C ASP A 22 -7.16 27.60 -6.68
N VAL A 23 -6.03 28.19 -7.04
CA VAL A 23 -4.73 28.04 -6.35
C VAL A 23 -4.77 28.39 -4.86
N ALA A 24 -5.81 29.07 -4.36
CA ALA A 24 -5.99 29.29 -2.93
C ALA A 24 -6.22 27.99 -2.13
N ILE A 25 -6.75 26.93 -2.76
CA ILE A 25 -6.89 25.62 -2.15
C ILE A 25 -5.52 24.92 -2.21
N PRO A 26 -4.90 24.57 -1.08
CA PRO A 26 -3.61 23.88 -1.05
C PRO A 26 -3.65 22.55 -1.83
N SER A 27 -2.52 22.17 -2.43
CA SER A 27 -2.39 20.89 -3.14
C SER A 27 -2.67 19.70 -2.22
N ASP A 28 -2.19 19.73 -0.97
CA ASP A 28 -2.41 18.68 0.03
C ASP A 28 -3.89 18.47 0.36
N TYR A 29 -4.67 19.54 0.44
CA TYR A 29 -6.11 19.45 0.66
C TYR A 29 -6.81 18.77 -0.52
N ARG A 30 -6.45 19.14 -1.75
CA ARG A 30 -6.98 18.46 -2.94
C ARG A 30 -6.60 16.98 -2.98
N ARG A 31 -5.41 16.60 -2.51
CA ARG A 31 -5.00 15.18 -2.38
C ARG A 31 -5.93 14.43 -1.44
N ILE A 32 -6.16 14.97 -0.24
CA ILE A 32 -7.06 14.34 0.75
C ILE A 32 -8.49 14.26 0.21
N LEU A 33 -9.00 15.36 -0.36
CA LEU A 33 -10.33 15.37 -0.96
C LEU A 33 -10.43 14.34 -2.10
N GLY A 34 -9.38 14.16 -2.90
CA GLY A 34 -9.33 13.15 -3.95
C GLY A 34 -9.28 11.70 -3.46
N LEU A 35 -9.08 11.45 -2.16
CA LEU A 35 -9.16 10.12 -1.53
C LEU A 35 -10.51 9.89 -0.82
N ILE A 36 -11.21 10.97 -0.46
CA ILE A 36 -12.49 10.93 0.22
C ILE A 36 -13.59 11.12 -0.82
N HIS A 37 -14.33 10.06 -1.12
CA HIS A 37 -15.48 10.12 -2.03
C HIS A 37 -16.76 9.72 -1.30
N GLU A 38 -16.82 8.46 -0.85
CA GLU A 38 -17.89 7.94 0.02
C GLU A 38 -17.41 7.90 1.48
N ASP A 39 -17.80 6.89 2.23
CA ASP A 39 -17.28 6.60 3.57
C ASP A 39 -15.85 6.04 3.46
N THR A 40 -14.85 6.92 3.57
CA THR A 40 -13.42 6.58 3.56
C THR A 40 -12.88 6.50 4.99
N HIS A 41 -12.27 5.38 5.34
CA HIS A 41 -11.64 5.18 6.65
C HIS A 41 -10.30 5.94 6.75
N SER A 42 -9.98 6.43 7.94
CA SER A 42 -8.71 7.11 8.26
C SER A 42 -7.47 6.34 7.78
N ASP A 43 -7.42 5.02 7.96
CA ASP A 43 -6.32 4.16 7.50
C ASP A 43 -6.11 4.13 5.97
N VAL A 44 -7.15 4.35 5.17
CA VAL A 44 -7.00 4.49 3.71
C VAL A 44 -6.24 5.77 3.39
N ILE A 45 -6.61 6.87 4.04
CA ILE A 45 -5.95 8.17 3.89
C ILE A 45 -4.49 8.06 4.35
N ARG A 46 -4.26 7.48 5.54
CA ARG A 46 -2.94 7.23 6.10
C ARG A 46 -2.08 6.34 5.20
N GLY A 47 -2.68 5.30 4.61
CA GLY A 47 -2.01 4.41 3.68
C GLY A 47 -1.59 5.11 2.40
N CYS A 48 -2.48 5.87 1.79
CA CYS A 48 -2.20 6.58 0.54
C CYS A 48 -1.25 7.77 0.72
N LEU A 49 -1.29 8.45 1.86
CA LEU A 49 -0.50 9.66 2.15
C LEU A 49 0.62 9.39 3.17
N ARG A 50 1.22 8.21 3.09
CA ARG A 50 2.16 7.71 4.10
C ARG A 50 3.47 8.48 4.24
N GLN A 51 3.78 9.31 3.24
CA GLN A 51 4.89 10.26 3.23
C GLN A 51 4.72 11.42 4.22
N TYR A 52 3.53 11.58 4.81
CA TYR A 52 3.25 12.61 5.80
C TYR A 52 3.04 11.98 7.19
N PRO A 53 3.47 12.65 8.27
CA PRO A 53 3.26 12.16 9.62
C PRO A 53 1.78 12.25 10.02
N ASP A 54 1.32 11.30 10.85
CA ASP A 54 -0.07 11.23 11.34
C ASP A 54 -0.59 12.54 11.95
N ILE A 55 0.30 13.30 12.61
CA ILE A 55 -0.05 14.58 13.24
C ILE A 55 -0.52 15.58 12.19
N LEU A 56 0.25 15.72 11.10
CA LEU A 56 -0.07 16.65 10.02
C LEU A 56 -1.34 16.21 9.27
N LEU A 57 -1.50 14.90 9.03
CA LEU A 57 -2.73 14.38 8.45
C LEU A 57 -3.95 14.66 9.32
N SER A 58 -3.81 14.56 10.66
CA SER A 58 -4.88 14.90 11.59
C SER A 58 -5.22 16.38 11.56
N GLU A 59 -4.22 17.27 11.50
CA GLU A 59 -4.42 18.72 11.41
C GLU A 59 -5.18 19.08 10.13
N TRP A 60 -4.75 18.56 8.99
CA TRP A 60 -5.43 18.80 7.72
C TRP A 60 -6.85 18.27 7.68
N LEU A 61 -7.14 17.10 8.27
CA LEU A 61 -8.50 16.56 8.33
C LEU A 61 -9.41 17.40 9.23
N ASP A 62 -8.90 17.87 10.37
CA ASP A 62 -9.65 18.76 11.26
C ASP A 62 -9.93 20.11 10.54
N GLU A 63 -8.95 20.70 9.84
CA GLU A 63 -9.12 21.92 9.04
C GLU A 63 -10.13 21.75 7.89
N LEU A 64 -10.08 20.64 7.16
CA LEU A 64 -11.04 20.34 6.08
C LEU A 64 -12.47 20.18 6.61
N GLU A 65 -12.62 19.62 7.82
CA GLU A 65 -13.92 19.49 8.49
C GLU A 65 -14.44 20.86 8.96
N GLU A 66 -13.57 21.72 9.52
CA GLU A 66 -13.91 23.09 9.91
C GLU A 66 -14.33 23.97 8.71
N LEU A 67 -13.66 23.80 7.57
CA LEU A 67 -14.01 24.45 6.30
C LEU A 67 -15.30 23.89 5.66
N GLY A 68 -15.83 22.78 6.18
CA GLY A 68 -17.04 22.14 5.68
C GLY A 68 -16.85 21.32 4.40
N TYR A 69 -15.60 21.03 4.00
CA TYR A 69 -15.30 20.22 2.81
C TYR A 69 -15.48 18.72 3.05
N ILE A 70 -15.35 18.28 4.30
CA ILE A 70 -15.60 16.91 4.71
C ILE A 70 -16.45 16.87 5.98
N THR A 71 -17.04 15.72 6.25
CA THR A 71 -17.67 15.39 7.53
C THR A 71 -17.05 14.11 8.06
N SER A 72 -16.97 14.00 9.38
CA SER A 72 -16.47 12.78 10.03
C SER A 72 -17.48 12.16 11.00
N ARG A 73 -17.36 10.85 11.17
CA ARG A 73 -18.07 10.08 12.21
C ARG A 73 -17.11 9.08 12.83
N LEU A 74 -17.37 8.68 14.08
CA LEU A 74 -16.61 7.59 14.70
C LEU A 74 -16.72 6.34 13.83
N SER A 75 -15.59 5.64 13.68
CA SER A 75 -15.61 4.28 13.15
C SER A 75 -16.40 3.45 14.16
N ALA A 76 -17.60 2.98 13.78
CA ALA A 76 -18.28 1.96 14.57
C ALA A 76 -17.38 0.72 14.55
N ASP A 77 -17.39 -0.13 15.59
CA ASP A 77 -16.66 -1.40 15.60
C ASP A 77 -17.15 -2.25 14.41
N THR A 78 -16.49 -2.10 13.26
CA THR A 78 -17.01 -2.52 11.98
C THR A 78 -16.52 -3.94 11.76
N THR A 79 -17.12 -4.88 12.50
CA THR A 79 -17.14 -6.31 12.17
C THR A 79 -17.84 -6.56 10.81
N GLN A 80 -18.25 -5.51 10.10
CA GLN A 80 -19.01 -5.55 8.85
C GLN A 80 -18.24 -4.95 7.68
N ARG A 81 -17.39 -5.78 7.06
CA ARG A 81 -17.46 -6.11 5.61
C ARG A 81 -16.27 -7.00 5.25
N LEU A 82 -16.33 -8.25 5.72
CA LEU A 82 -15.47 -9.36 5.28
C LEU A 82 -15.86 -9.87 3.87
N ASP A 83 -16.55 -9.06 3.06
CA ASP A 83 -16.86 -9.41 1.67
C ASP A 83 -15.85 -8.73 0.75
N PHE A 84 -14.65 -9.29 0.76
CA PHE A 84 -13.56 -8.91 -0.15
C PHE A 84 -13.91 -9.23 -1.62
N THR A 85 -14.87 -10.13 -1.87
CA THR A 85 -15.29 -10.57 -3.21
C THR A 85 -15.83 -9.41 -4.04
N VAL A 86 -16.74 -8.61 -3.48
CA VAL A 86 -17.31 -7.44 -4.16
C VAL A 86 -16.26 -6.32 -4.31
N PHE A 87 -15.30 -6.25 -3.40
CA PHE A 87 -14.29 -5.20 -3.38
C PHE A 87 -13.22 -5.39 -4.46
N PHE A 88 -12.75 -6.61 -4.69
CA PHE A 88 -11.82 -6.92 -5.81
C PHE A 88 -12.52 -6.99 -7.18
N GLN A 89 -13.85 -7.10 -7.23
CA GLN A 89 -14.65 -7.14 -8.47
C GLN A 89 -15.16 -5.78 -8.95
N ARG A 90 -15.07 -4.71 -8.14
CA ARG A 90 -15.48 -3.37 -8.57
C ARG A 90 -14.47 -2.79 -9.57
N GLU A 91 -14.95 -2.39 -10.74
CA GLU A 91 -14.15 -1.57 -11.68
C GLU A 91 -13.60 -0.36 -10.92
N LEU A 92 -12.27 -0.21 -10.99
CA LEU A 92 -11.56 0.87 -10.34
C LEU A 92 -11.98 2.19 -10.99
N SER A 93 -12.79 2.98 -10.29
CA SER A 93 -12.96 4.40 -10.60
C SER A 93 -11.57 5.06 -10.66
N VAL A 94 -11.33 5.74 -11.77
CA VAL A 94 -10.04 6.23 -12.26
C VAL A 94 -9.25 6.96 -11.18
N ALA A 95 -7.93 6.74 -11.21
CA ALA A 95 -6.93 7.41 -10.39
C ALA A 95 -7.25 8.90 -10.19
N THR A 96 -7.20 9.34 -8.93
CA THR A 96 -7.11 10.76 -8.59
C THR A 96 -5.98 11.36 -9.43
N PRO A 97 -6.22 12.44 -10.21
CA PRO A 97 -5.16 13.09 -10.97
C PRO A 97 -4.02 13.46 -10.01
N LEU A 98 -2.83 12.90 -10.26
CA LEU A 98 -1.62 13.28 -9.53
C LEU A 98 -1.36 14.77 -9.81
N LEU A 99 -1.19 15.57 -8.76
CA LEU A 99 -0.87 16.99 -8.92
C LEU A 99 0.56 17.12 -9.49
N LEU A 100 0.90 18.27 -10.09
CA LEU A 100 2.22 18.46 -10.74
C LEU A 100 3.40 18.15 -9.81
N ASP A 101 3.29 18.52 -8.53
CA ASP A 101 4.29 18.23 -7.52
C ASP A 101 4.43 16.71 -7.26
N ASP A 102 3.32 15.97 -7.34
CA ASP A 102 3.30 14.51 -7.18
C ASP A 102 4.02 13.85 -8.35
N LEU A 103 3.83 14.36 -9.58
CA LEU A 103 4.53 13.85 -10.76
C LEU A 103 6.04 14.06 -10.65
N ALA A 104 6.49 15.26 -10.29
CA ALA A 104 7.93 15.54 -10.13
C ALA A 104 8.56 14.69 -9.02
N HIS A 105 7.83 14.45 -7.93
CA HIS A 105 8.27 13.60 -6.84
C HIS A 105 8.35 12.12 -7.23
N ILE A 106 7.31 11.61 -7.90
CA ILE A 106 7.25 10.24 -8.42
C ILE A 106 8.39 10.01 -9.41
N GLU A 107 8.63 10.92 -10.36
CA GLU A 107 9.71 10.76 -11.35
C GLU A 107 11.09 10.64 -10.70
N ARG A 108 11.38 11.43 -9.65
CA ARG A 108 12.64 11.30 -8.90
C ARG A 108 12.78 9.91 -8.28
N GLN A 109 11.71 9.38 -7.69
CA GLN A 109 11.72 8.04 -7.11
C GLN A 109 11.82 6.95 -8.18
N VAL A 110 11.16 7.09 -9.32
CA VAL A 110 11.25 6.16 -10.44
C VAL A 110 12.70 6.01 -10.90
N HIS A 111 13.42 7.12 -11.07
CA HIS A 111 14.85 7.08 -11.41
C HIS A 111 15.71 6.42 -10.32
N ALA A 112 15.43 6.71 -9.04
CA ALA A 112 16.14 6.07 -7.93
C ALA A 112 15.88 4.55 -7.87
N ALA A 113 14.63 4.14 -8.04
CA ALA A 113 14.18 2.76 -8.06
C ALA A 113 14.77 1.99 -9.23
N GLY A 114 14.76 2.54 -10.44
CA GLY A 114 15.37 1.89 -11.61
C GLY A 114 16.85 1.57 -11.39
N ARG A 115 17.63 2.52 -10.83
CA ARG A 115 19.04 2.28 -10.49
C ARG A 115 19.22 1.24 -9.38
N ALA A 116 18.40 1.30 -8.32
CA ALA A 116 18.50 0.39 -7.20
C ALA A 116 18.14 -1.05 -7.61
N LEU A 117 17.07 -1.22 -8.40
CA LEU A 117 16.66 -2.51 -8.94
C LEU A 117 17.73 -3.07 -9.90
N TYR A 118 18.33 -2.24 -10.75
CA TYR A 118 19.40 -2.68 -11.64
C TYR A 118 20.66 -3.14 -10.88
N HIS A 119 21.08 -2.42 -9.83
CA HIS A 119 22.34 -2.71 -9.14
C HIS A 119 22.23 -3.68 -7.96
N LYS A 120 21.12 -3.63 -7.21
CA LYS A 120 20.91 -4.38 -5.97
C LYS A 120 19.80 -5.43 -6.08
N GLY A 121 19.01 -5.39 -7.14
CA GLY A 121 17.83 -6.23 -7.32
C GLY A 121 16.65 -5.85 -6.42
N ALA A 122 16.75 -4.77 -5.64
CA ALA A 122 15.68 -4.32 -4.75
C ALA A 122 15.64 -2.80 -4.59
N PHE A 123 14.44 -2.29 -4.30
CA PHE A 123 14.18 -0.90 -3.95
C PHE A 123 13.15 -0.83 -2.82
N LEU A 124 13.34 0.11 -1.88
CA LEU A 124 12.40 0.40 -0.80
C LEU A 124 11.88 1.82 -1.02
N SER A 125 10.56 2.01 -0.94
CA SER A 125 9.96 3.34 -1.07
C SER A 125 10.20 4.15 0.21
N PRO A 126 11.02 5.23 0.18
CA PRO A 126 11.30 6.02 1.38
C PRO A 126 10.04 6.60 2.00
N ASP A 127 9.16 7.15 1.18
CA ASP A 127 7.84 7.71 1.54
C ASP A 127 6.96 6.75 2.32
N ARG A 128 7.07 5.46 2.03
CA ARG A 128 6.29 4.41 2.71
C ARG A 128 6.93 3.99 4.03
N LEU A 129 8.25 4.15 4.15
CA LEU A 129 9.02 3.64 5.27
C LEU A 129 9.31 4.71 6.32
N GLU A 130 9.44 5.98 5.96
CA GLU A 130 9.87 7.06 6.88
C GLU A 130 9.05 7.08 8.17
N HIS A 131 7.73 7.19 8.06
CA HIS A 131 6.80 7.25 9.20
C HIS A 131 6.20 5.89 9.59
N ARG A 132 6.73 4.79 9.08
CA ARG A 132 6.29 3.45 9.46
C ARG A 132 6.80 3.10 10.87
N GLU A 133 5.91 2.63 11.73
CA GLU A 133 6.30 2.06 13.02
C GLU A 133 6.97 0.68 12.86
N PRO A 134 8.02 0.38 13.64
CA PRO A 134 8.63 -0.95 13.64
C PRO A 134 7.65 -2.05 14.05
N LEU A 135 7.74 -3.21 13.36
CA LEU A 135 7.05 -4.40 13.81
C LEU A 135 7.79 -5.02 15.00
N HIS A 136 7.11 -5.08 16.15
CA HIS A 136 7.69 -5.57 17.42
C HIS A 136 7.61 -7.10 17.59
N LYS A 137 7.34 -7.86 16.51
CA LYS A 137 7.33 -9.32 16.50
C LYS A 137 8.70 -9.86 16.10
N GLY A 138 9.13 -10.97 16.71
CA GLY A 138 10.25 -11.76 16.21
C GLY A 138 9.93 -12.40 14.85
N PRO A 139 10.94 -12.80 14.05
CA PRO A 139 10.72 -13.50 12.78
C PRO A 139 9.77 -14.69 12.92
N GLU A 140 9.92 -15.49 13.97
CA GLU A 140 9.14 -16.70 14.26
C GLU A 140 7.65 -16.48 14.50
N ASP A 141 7.24 -15.25 14.81
CA ASP A 141 5.85 -14.82 14.98
C ASP A 141 5.36 -13.91 13.85
N THR A 142 6.26 -13.56 12.92
CA THR A 142 5.96 -12.71 11.78
C THR A 142 5.51 -13.57 10.60
N THR A 143 4.32 -13.29 10.09
CA THR A 143 3.70 -14.03 9.00
C THR A 143 3.86 -13.29 7.67
N VAL A 144 4.49 -13.95 6.71
CA VAL A 144 4.67 -13.49 5.33
C VAL A 144 3.68 -14.23 4.43
N LEU A 145 2.85 -13.50 3.70
CA LEU A 145 1.99 -14.07 2.66
C LEU A 145 2.67 -13.92 1.29
N ILE A 146 2.94 -15.03 0.63
CA ILE A 146 3.51 -15.07 -0.73
C ILE A 146 2.38 -15.31 -1.72
N VAL A 147 2.27 -14.45 -2.72
CA VAL A 147 1.29 -14.56 -3.82
C VAL A 147 2.05 -14.78 -5.13
N GLU A 148 2.07 -16.04 -5.59
CA GLU A 148 2.92 -16.51 -6.70
C GLU A 148 2.32 -17.79 -7.29
N ASP A 149 2.12 -17.83 -8.61
CA ASP A 149 1.54 -18.99 -9.31
C ASP A 149 2.59 -20.00 -9.80
N ASP A 150 3.81 -19.53 -10.11
CA ASP A 150 4.89 -20.40 -10.56
C ASP A 150 5.43 -21.25 -9.38
N PRO A 151 5.37 -22.59 -9.47
CA PRO A 151 5.73 -23.46 -8.36
C PRO A 151 7.22 -23.41 -7.99
N ASP A 152 8.10 -23.16 -8.96
CA ASP A 152 9.55 -23.11 -8.74
C ASP A 152 9.94 -21.79 -8.05
N GLN A 153 9.36 -20.68 -8.49
CA GLN A 153 9.54 -19.37 -7.89
C GLN A 153 8.95 -19.31 -6.47
N LEU A 154 7.77 -19.91 -6.28
CA LEU A 154 7.13 -20.04 -4.98
C LEU A 154 7.99 -20.86 -4.03
N ALA A 155 8.47 -22.03 -4.45
CA ALA A 155 9.32 -22.89 -3.62
C ALA A 155 10.63 -22.19 -3.23
N LEU A 156 11.21 -21.41 -4.15
CA LEU A 156 12.40 -20.61 -3.86
C LEU A 156 12.08 -19.51 -2.83
N ALA A 157 10.98 -18.77 -3.01
CA ALA A 157 10.55 -17.70 -2.11
C ALA A 157 10.30 -18.24 -0.71
N ASP A 158 9.50 -19.31 -0.61
CA ASP A 158 9.17 -20.00 0.63
C ASP A 158 10.44 -20.46 1.36
N LEU A 159 11.36 -21.12 0.66
CA LEU A 159 12.64 -21.54 1.23
C LEU A 159 13.43 -20.36 1.81
N ARG A 160 13.52 -19.22 1.09
CA ARG A 160 14.28 -18.05 1.57
C ARG A 160 13.63 -17.43 2.80
N VAL A 161 12.32 -17.32 2.81
CA VAL A 161 11.55 -16.68 3.88
C VAL A 161 11.52 -17.56 5.14
N THR A 162 11.27 -18.86 5.00
CA THR A 162 11.30 -19.81 6.12
C THR A 162 12.70 -19.99 6.72
N THR A 163 13.76 -20.02 5.89
CA THR A 163 15.15 -20.07 6.38
C THR A 163 15.53 -18.83 7.20
N ALA A 164 14.86 -17.69 6.95
CA ALA A 164 15.04 -16.48 7.74
C ALA A 164 14.20 -16.47 9.04
N GLY A 165 13.47 -17.55 9.34
CA GLY A 165 12.71 -17.73 10.56
C GLY A 165 11.24 -17.31 10.48
N TYR A 166 10.79 -16.77 9.35
CA TYR A 166 9.42 -16.28 9.18
C TYR A 166 8.41 -17.42 8.97
N ARG A 167 7.16 -17.21 9.38
CA ARG A 167 6.03 -18.08 9.00
C ARG A 167 5.56 -17.73 7.60
N VAL A 168 5.41 -18.72 6.73
CA VAL A 168 4.92 -18.51 5.37
C VAL A 168 3.48 -18.99 5.22
N ARG A 169 2.68 -18.17 4.55
CA ARG A 169 1.41 -18.54 3.94
C ARG A 169 1.48 -18.28 2.44
N VAL A 170 0.68 -19.00 1.67
CA VAL A 170 0.75 -18.99 0.21
C VAL A 170 -0.64 -18.79 -0.37
N ALA A 171 -0.71 -17.99 -1.44
CA ALA A 171 -1.79 -17.96 -2.41
C ALA A 171 -1.19 -18.07 -3.81
N ARG A 172 -1.81 -18.86 -4.70
CA ARG A 172 -1.31 -19.10 -6.07
C ARG A 172 -1.97 -18.25 -7.14
N ASN A 173 -2.92 -17.41 -6.74
CA ASN A 173 -3.73 -16.56 -7.60
C ASN A 173 -4.47 -15.54 -6.72
N ILE A 174 -5.14 -14.57 -7.34
CA ILE A 174 -5.88 -13.53 -6.63
C ILE A 174 -7.06 -14.13 -5.85
N ALA A 175 -7.76 -15.12 -6.41
CA ALA A 175 -8.87 -15.77 -5.72
C ALA A 175 -8.45 -16.43 -4.37
N GLU A 176 -7.33 -17.13 -4.35
CA GLU A 176 -6.73 -17.70 -3.13
C GLU A 176 -6.27 -16.60 -2.17
N LEU A 177 -5.69 -15.51 -2.68
CA LEU A 177 -5.31 -14.36 -1.86
C LEU A 177 -6.53 -13.78 -1.14
N VAL A 178 -7.64 -13.58 -1.85
CA VAL A 178 -8.89 -13.08 -1.27
C VAL A 178 -9.38 -14.02 -0.16
N GLU A 179 -9.36 -15.34 -0.38
CA GLU A 179 -9.77 -16.32 0.61
C GLU A 179 -8.86 -16.33 1.85
N GLU A 180 -7.53 -16.23 1.65
CA GLU A 180 -6.54 -16.13 2.73
C GLU A 180 -6.76 -14.87 3.59
N LEU A 181 -7.07 -13.73 2.98
CA LEU A 181 -7.35 -12.48 3.70
C LEU A 181 -8.71 -12.49 4.40
N ARG A 182 -9.67 -13.29 3.90
CA ARG A 182 -11.03 -13.40 4.46
C ARG A 182 -11.11 -14.33 5.66
N THR A 183 -10.39 -15.45 5.63
CA THR A 183 -10.61 -16.57 6.57
C THR A 183 -9.60 -16.63 7.70
N ARG A 184 -8.52 -15.85 7.63
CA ARG A 184 -7.41 -15.90 8.58
C ARG A 184 -7.02 -14.50 9.02
N GLN A 185 -6.23 -14.45 10.09
CA GLN A 185 -5.60 -13.20 10.53
C GLN A 185 -4.76 -12.59 9.40
N HIS A 186 -4.74 -11.26 9.28
CA HIS A 186 -3.92 -10.58 8.28
C HIS A 186 -2.43 -10.89 8.45
N PRO A 187 -1.68 -11.06 7.34
CA PRO A 187 -0.25 -11.22 7.38
C PRO A 187 0.43 -9.93 7.85
N ASP A 188 1.68 -10.03 8.29
CA ASP A 188 2.50 -8.89 8.68
C ASP A 188 3.13 -8.20 7.45
N VAL A 189 3.33 -8.94 6.36
CA VAL A 189 3.82 -8.45 5.06
C VAL A 189 3.37 -9.39 3.94
N MET A 190 3.17 -8.83 2.75
CA MET A 190 2.86 -9.57 1.53
C MET A 190 4.01 -9.44 0.52
N LEU A 191 4.40 -10.56 -0.08
CA LEU A 191 5.17 -10.61 -1.33
C LEU A 191 4.18 -10.88 -2.46
N LEU A 192 4.06 -9.95 -3.40
CA LEU A 192 3.04 -10.00 -4.45
C LEU A 192 3.70 -10.04 -5.83
N ASP A 193 3.50 -11.12 -6.59
CA ASP A 193 3.87 -11.12 -7.99
C ASP A 193 3.02 -10.12 -8.79
N VAL A 194 3.65 -9.48 -9.77
CA VAL A 194 2.99 -8.59 -10.72
C VAL A 194 2.12 -9.39 -11.70
N MET A 195 2.58 -10.56 -12.14
CA MET A 195 1.87 -11.37 -13.12
C MET A 195 1.21 -12.55 -12.40
N LEU A 196 -0.13 -12.60 -12.38
CA LEU A 196 -0.90 -13.71 -11.82
C LEU A 196 -1.86 -14.24 -12.90
N PRO A 197 -2.27 -15.52 -12.83
CA PRO A 197 -3.07 -16.15 -13.88
C PRO A 197 -4.49 -15.58 -13.99
N ASP A 198 -5.00 -14.96 -12.92
CA ASP A 198 -6.36 -14.42 -12.82
C ASP A 198 -6.41 -12.89 -12.66
N GLY A 199 -5.28 -12.18 -12.82
CA GLY A 199 -5.25 -10.71 -12.87
C GLY A 199 -3.88 -10.08 -12.66
N ASP A 200 -3.86 -8.75 -12.49
CA ASP A 200 -2.64 -7.94 -12.37
C ASP A 200 -2.35 -7.61 -10.89
N GLY A 201 -1.12 -7.88 -10.44
CA GLY A 201 -0.65 -7.58 -9.10
C GLY A 201 -0.68 -6.07 -8.76
N PHE A 202 -0.56 -5.19 -9.75
CA PHE A 202 -0.73 -3.75 -9.54
C PHE A 202 -2.18 -3.39 -9.21
N GLU A 203 -3.16 -3.98 -9.89
CA GLU A 203 -4.58 -3.74 -9.59
C GLU A 203 -4.97 -4.31 -8.22
N THR A 204 -4.40 -5.48 -7.89
CA THR A 204 -4.48 -6.06 -6.56
C THR A 204 -3.94 -5.10 -5.50
N LEU A 205 -2.74 -4.54 -5.67
CA LEU A 205 -2.17 -3.54 -4.78
C LEU A 205 -3.06 -2.30 -4.65
N ALA A 206 -3.56 -1.78 -5.76
CA ALA A 206 -4.47 -0.62 -5.79
C ALA A 206 -5.74 -0.88 -4.96
N SER A 207 -6.24 -2.11 -5.01
CA SER A 207 -7.40 -2.55 -4.23
C SER A 207 -7.03 -2.60 -2.75
N LEU A 208 -5.93 -3.29 -2.38
CA LEU A 208 -5.46 -3.36 -0.98
C LEU A 208 -5.35 -1.97 -0.33
N ARG A 209 -4.84 -0.96 -1.07
CA ARG A 209 -4.70 0.42 -0.57
C ARG A 209 -6.01 1.14 -0.29
N ARG A 210 -7.09 0.77 -0.97
CA ARG A 210 -8.43 1.36 -0.77
C ARG A 210 -9.24 0.65 0.33
N HIS A 211 -8.77 -0.49 0.82
CA HIS A 211 -9.47 -1.26 1.85
C HIS A 211 -9.00 -0.83 3.25
N SER A 212 -9.92 -0.40 4.11
CA SER A 212 -9.59 0.13 5.46
C SER A 212 -8.65 -0.77 6.26
N MET A 213 -8.95 -2.08 6.31
CA MET A 213 -8.14 -3.05 7.06
C MET A 213 -6.81 -3.44 6.40
N LEU A 214 -6.62 -3.15 5.11
CA LEU A 214 -5.46 -3.61 4.34
C LEU A 214 -4.60 -2.45 3.81
N ALA A 215 -5.06 -1.21 3.92
CA ALA A 215 -4.38 -0.03 3.38
C ALA A 215 -2.96 0.14 3.93
N LEU A 216 -2.75 -0.28 5.18
CA LEU A 216 -1.47 -0.24 5.87
C LEU A 216 -0.64 -1.52 5.74
N LEU A 217 -1.20 -2.59 5.15
CA LEU A 217 -0.48 -3.85 4.96
C LEU A 217 0.79 -3.61 4.11
N PRO A 218 1.97 -4.03 4.57
CA PRO A 218 3.20 -3.88 3.81
C PRO A 218 3.16 -4.79 2.59
N VAL A 219 3.39 -4.23 1.39
CA VAL A 219 3.42 -5.02 0.14
C VAL A 219 4.74 -4.79 -0.56
N ILE A 220 5.46 -5.88 -0.82
CA ILE A 220 6.68 -5.92 -1.63
C ILE A 220 6.31 -6.55 -2.97
N MET A 221 6.47 -5.81 -4.06
CA MET A 221 6.20 -6.31 -5.41
C MET A 221 7.38 -7.17 -5.88
N LEU A 222 7.09 -8.37 -6.37
CA LEU A 222 8.05 -9.20 -7.09
C LEU A 222 7.85 -8.97 -8.59
N THR A 223 8.91 -8.66 -9.33
CA THR A 223 8.78 -8.31 -10.75
C THR A 223 9.89 -8.89 -11.60
N VAL A 224 9.55 -9.38 -12.80
CA VAL A 224 10.53 -9.70 -13.85
C VAL A 224 10.89 -8.47 -14.70
N VAL A 225 10.09 -7.39 -14.63
CA VAL A 225 10.22 -6.20 -15.48
C VAL A 225 10.54 -4.97 -14.64
N ALA A 226 11.82 -4.60 -14.58
CA ALA A 226 12.30 -3.34 -13.99
C ALA A 226 12.14 -2.12 -14.93
N GLY A 227 11.16 -2.16 -15.83
CA GLY A 227 10.88 -1.06 -16.76
C GLY A 227 10.34 0.16 -16.02
N THR A 228 10.73 1.35 -16.48
CA THR A 228 10.38 2.64 -15.88
C THR A 228 8.87 2.80 -15.64
N ASP A 229 8.04 2.34 -16.57
CA ASP A 229 6.58 2.48 -16.48
C ASP A 229 5.96 1.58 -15.40
N ASN A 230 6.46 0.35 -15.24
CA ASN A 230 6.01 -0.56 -14.19
C ASN A 230 6.43 -0.07 -12.81
N ILE A 231 7.65 0.46 -12.71
CA ILE A 231 8.15 1.10 -11.48
C ILE A 231 7.27 2.30 -11.14
N ARG A 232 7.00 3.18 -12.10
CA ARG A 232 6.14 4.35 -11.92
C ARG A 232 4.75 3.96 -11.45
N ARG A 233 4.12 3.01 -12.14
CA ARG A 233 2.77 2.51 -11.80
C ARG A 233 2.75 1.97 -10.39
N GLY A 234 3.69 1.10 -10.03
CA GLY A 234 3.72 0.55 -8.69
C GLY A 234 3.94 1.61 -7.59
N LEU A 235 4.86 2.56 -7.81
CA LEU A 235 5.17 3.60 -6.82
C LEU A 235 3.96 4.49 -6.59
N ALA A 236 3.28 4.88 -7.67
CA ALA A 236 2.02 5.62 -7.60
C ALA A 236 0.91 4.85 -6.87
N LEU A 237 0.93 3.52 -6.92
CA LEU A 237 0.00 2.64 -6.21
C LEU A 237 0.43 2.33 -4.76
N GLY A 238 1.57 2.86 -4.31
CA GLY A 238 1.99 2.81 -2.91
C GLY A 238 2.57 1.46 -2.47
N ALA A 239 3.35 0.78 -3.31
CA ALA A 239 4.13 -0.37 -2.85
C ALA A 239 5.21 0.05 -1.85
N ASP A 240 5.48 -0.79 -0.85
CA ASP A 240 6.50 -0.52 0.17
C ASP A 240 7.92 -0.90 -0.30
N GLY A 241 8.01 -1.86 -1.22
CA GLY A 241 9.26 -2.27 -1.83
C GLY A 241 9.08 -3.05 -3.12
N TYR A 242 10.20 -3.27 -3.80
CA TYR A 242 10.31 -3.99 -5.06
C TYR A 242 11.50 -4.92 -5.01
N ILE A 243 11.34 -6.10 -5.60
CA ILE A 243 12.41 -7.05 -5.81
C ILE A 243 12.33 -7.57 -7.25
N THR A 244 13.45 -7.52 -7.97
CA THR A 244 13.53 -8.11 -9.30
C THR A 244 13.80 -9.60 -9.22
N LYS A 245 13.09 -10.36 -10.03
CA LYS A 245 13.33 -11.79 -10.27
C LYS A 245 14.40 -11.96 -11.38
N PRO A 246 15.31 -12.94 -11.27
CA PRO A 246 15.57 -13.78 -10.10
C PRO A 246 16.30 -13.00 -9.00
N TYR A 247 15.93 -13.22 -7.73
CA TYR A 247 16.54 -12.55 -6.59
C TYR A 247 17.63 -13.40 -5.92
N SER A 248 18.62 -12.71 -5.32
CA SER A 248 19.73 -13.36 -4.62
C SER A 248 19.31 -13.98 -3.29
N LYS A 249 20.17 -14.82 -2.71
CA LYS A 249 19.87 -15.72 -1.58
C LYS A 249 19.16 -15.03 -0.41
N ASN A 250 19.61 -13.85 0.00
CA ASN A 250 19.13 -13.18 1.21
C ASN A 250 18.22 -11.98 0.91
N LEU A 251 18.05 -11.62 -0.37
CA LEU A 251 17.45 -10.34 -0.76
C LEU A 251 16.00 -10.21 -0.27
N LEU A 252 15.20 -11.29 -0.35
CA LEU A 252 13.84 -11.32 0.18
C LEU A 252 13.83 -11.01 1.69
N ALA A 253 14.63 -11.75 2.47
CA ALA A 253 14.66 -11.63 3.91
C ALA A 253 15.17 -10.25 4.38
N GLU A 254 16.19 -9.71 3.71
CA GLU A 254 16.72 -8.38 3.97
C GLU A 254 15.68 -7.29 3.66
N THR A 255 14.99 -7.41 2.53
CA THR A 255 13.95 -6.46 2.13
C THR A 255 12.75 -6.52 3.08
N ILE A 256 12.28 -7.72 3.46
CA ILE A 256 11.21 -7.90 4.45
C ILE A 256 11.59 -7.24 5.77
N ARG A 257 12.79 -7.53 6.28
CA ARG A 257 13.28 -6.96 7.55
C ARG A 257 13.31 -5.43 7.49
N ALA A 258 13.81 -4.88 6.39
CA ALA A 258 13.90 -3.43 6.20
C ALA A 258 12.52 -2.77 6.09
N VAL A 259 11.59 -3.36 5.33
CA VAL A 259 10.20 -2.90 5.23
C VAL A 259 9.50 -2.95 6.59
N LEU A 260 9.73 -3.99 7.39
CA LEU A 260 9.15 -4.13 8.72
C LEU A 260 9.89 -3.35 9.81
N LYS A 261 11.02 -2.71 9.47
CA LYS A 261 11.97 -2.08 10.41
C LYS A 261 12.34 -3.00 11.59
N GLN A 262 12.46 -4.30 11.33
CA GLN A 262 12.87 -5.27 12.33
C GLN A 262 14.38 -5.20 12.56
N SER A 263 14.81 -5.33 13.81
CA SER A 263 16.23 -5.42 14.13
C SER A 263 16.83 -6.72 13.59
N PRO A 264 18.13 -6.74 13.22
CA PRO A 264 18.83 -7.99 12.99
C PRO A 264 18.81 -8.82 14.27
N SER A 265 18.55 -10.12 14.12
CA SER A 265 18.62 -11.12 15.19
C SER A 265 20.07 -11.43 15.55
#